data_AF-A0A7C4MWD6-F1
#
_entry.id   AF-A0A7C4MWD6-F1
#
_cell.length_a   1.000
_cell.length_b   1.000
_cell.length_c   1.000
_cell.angle_alpha   90.00
_cell.angle_beta   90.00
_cell.angle_gamma   90.00
#
_symmetry.space_group_name_H-M   'P 1'
#
loop_
_entity.id
_entity.type
_entity.pdbx_description
1 polymer ?
#
loop_
_entity_poly.entity_id
_entity_poly.type
_entity_poly.pdbx_seq_one_letter_code
_entity_poly.pdbx_strand_id
1 'polypeptide(L)'
;MGDTAHRLTTDRAVMFRTDTRKLEKIALHLVSAADKAVTVKASLHAARRLQDFNHSAPLAEAAAQVAPGTDGWVEFDLKLDLQPGFYFVRVAKQDKVSWTLFATQPEQTGRAYMAGNDWKNMPGTYAIRLLPGGDWARLASDPQAARGEPFAAANVVNGYARAVRGWPNSWRPDPQQALPQWIELDFGRHCQFDTVHVSFQSKTMRARDFSIEVASEQGWQTVAEVKDNDDRRRVLTFPRVSADKLRLTIQKATSEAGMCEIRVYDEGASQGGRAAGQSGAAAPG
;
A
#
# COMPACT_ATOMS: atom_id res chain seq x y z
N MET A 1 1.41 19.40 1.76
CA MET A 1 2.04 18.14 2.21
C MET A 1 1.58 17.89 3.63
N GLY A 2 1.23 16.65 3.99
CA GLY A 2 1.01 16.33 5.40
C GLY A 2 2.36 16.30 6.11
N ASP A 3 2.40 16.71 7.37
CA ASP A 3 3.60 16.62 8.20
C ASP A 3 4.05 15.14 8.27
N THR A 4 5.31 14.87 7.94
CA THR A 4 5.91 13.52 7.98
C THR A 4 6.19 13.07 9.41
N ALA A 5 6.22 14.02 10.35
CA ALA A 5 6.25 13.79 11.79
C ALA A 5 5.26 14.73 12.50
N HIS A 6 4.56 14.22 13.50
CA HIS A 6 3.56 15.00 14.23
C HIS A 6 4.02 15.27 15.66
N ARG A 7 3.95 16.53 16.07
CA ARG A 7 4.31 16.96 17.43
C ARG A 7 3.43 16.27 18.47
N LEU A 8 4.02 15.77 19.55
CA LEU A 8 3.33 15.20 20.71
C LEU A 8 2.72 16.31 21.60
N THR A 9 1.97 17.25 21.02
CA THR A 9 1.24 18.32 21.74
C THR A 9 -0.01 17.83 22.46
N THR A 10 -0.41 16.60 22.19
CA THR A 10 -1.47 15.83 22.84
C THR A 10 -1.05 14.36 22.82
N ASP A 11 -1.78 13.51 23.53
CA ASP A 11 -1.56 12.08 23.48
C ASP A 11 -1.82 11.56 22.07
N ARG A 12 -0.94 10.69 21.61
CA ARG A 12 -1.04 10.06 20.28
C ARG A 12 -1.01 8.56 20.45
N ALA A 13 -1.70 7.85 19.56
CA ALA A 13 -1.72 6.40 19.60
C ALA A 13 -1.45 5.79 18.22
N VAL A 14 -0.77 4.65 18.21
CA VAL A 14 -0.66 3.77 17.06
C VAL A 14 -1.23 2.41 17.42
N MET A 15 -2.09 1.89 16.56
CA MET A 15 -2.70 0.57 16.68
C MET A 15 -2.07 -0.38 15.68
N PHE A 16 -1.98 -1.63 16.09
CA PHE A 16 -1.52 -2.74 15.26
C PHE A 16 -2.20 -4.04 15.66
N ARG A 17 -2.23 -4.98 14.72
CA ARG A 17 -2.47 -6.39 15.03
C ARG A 17 -1.13 -7.13 15.13
N THR A 18 -1.03 -8.07 16.05
CA THR A 18 0.11 -8.98 16.11
C THR A 18 -0.35 -10.38 16.49
N ASP A 19 0.32 -11.39 15.94
CA ASP A 19 0.20 -12.79 16.38
C ASP A 19 1.40 -13.20 17.27
N THR A 20 2.33 -12.28 17.52
CA THR A 20 3.48 -12.48 18.39
C THR A 20 3.03 -12.75 19.82
N ARG A 21 3.57 -13.81 20.42
CA ARG A 21 3.24 -14.24 21.79
C ARG A 21 4.07 -13.56 22.88
N LYS A 22 5.16 -12.89 22.52
CA LYS A 22 6.10 -12.24 23.44
C LYS A 22 6.54 -10.89 22.88
N LEU A 23 6.34 -9.83 23.65
CA LEU A 23 6.77 -8.48 23.33
C LEU A 23 7.74 -7.98 24.39
N GLU A 24 9.03 -7.95 24.07
CA GLU A 24 10.06 -7.47 24.99
C GLU A 24 10.14 -5.94 24.96
N LYS A 25 10.15 -5.37 23.76
CA LYS A 25 10.23 -3.91 23.57
C LYS A 25 9.37 -3.45 22.41
N ILE A 26 9.06 -2.16 22.43
CA ILE A 26 8.69 -1.42 21.23
C ILE A 26 9.77 -0.40 20.92
N ALA A 27 9.98 -0.09 19.64
CA ALA A 27 10.78 1.06 19.24
C ALA A 27 9.89 2.05 18.47
N LEU A 28 10.00 3.32 18.81
CA LEU A 28 9.25 4.41 18.17
C LEU A 28 10.22 5.36 17.49
N HIS A 29 9.92 5.79 16.27
CA HIS A 29 10.77 6.75 15.58
C HIS A 29 10.42 8.18 16.01
N LEU A 30 11.26 8.76 16.87
CA LEU A 30 11.00 10.05 17.50
C LEU A 30 12.01 11.09 17.01
N VAL A 31 11.51 12.32 16.87
CA VAL A 31 12.31 13.51 16.56
C VAL A 31 12.25 14.47 17.74
N SER A 32 13.41 14.88 18.26
CA SER A 32 13.54 15.76 19.42
C SER A 32 14.11 17.11 19.04
N ALA A 33 13.30 18.16 19.20
CA ALA A 33 13.73 19.56 19.16
C ALA A 33 14.05 20.10 20.56
N ALA A 34 14.18 19.22 21.56
CA ALA A 34 14.51 19.63 22.91
C ALA A 34 15.99 20.02 23.03
N ASP A 35 16.26 20.98 23.91
CA ASP A 35 17.58 21.47 24.29
C ASP A 35 18.25 20.59 25.36
N LYS A 36 17.47 19.76 26.05
CA LYS A 36 17.92 18.78 27.05
C LYS A 36 17.20 17.45 26.84
N ALA A 37 17.75 16.38 27.41
CA ALA A 37 17.09 15.08 27.37
C ALA A 37 15.71 15.16 28.04
N VAL A 38 14.71 14.52 27.45
CA VAL A 38 13.33 14.49 27.95
C VAL A 38 12.85 13.05 28.10
N THR A 39 12.00 12.81 29.09
CA THR A 39 11.40 11.50 29.31
C THR A 39 10.09 11.39 28.56
N VAL A 40 10.02 10.50 27.58
CA VAL A 40 8.78 10.15 26.88
C VAL A 40 8.15 8.94 27.59
N LYS A 41 6.84 8.99 27.81
CA LYS A 41 6.07 7.88 28.42
C LYS A 41 5.18 7.23 27.37
N ALA A 42 5.15 5.90 27.36
CA ALA A 42 4.31 5.09 26.49
C ALA A 42 3.58 4.02 27.30
N SER A 43 2.37 3.67 26.88
CA SER A 43 1.57 2.60 27.49
C SER A 43 0.97 1.72 26.41
N LEU A 44 1.00 0.40 26.64
CA LEU A 44 0.39 -0.59 25.75
C LEU A 44 -1.01 -0.94 26.24
N HIS A 45 -1.97 -1.01 25.33
CA HIS A 45 -3.36 -1.31 25.62
C HIS A 45 -3.89 -2.39 24.67
N ALA A 46 -4.80 -3.24 25.16
CA ALA A 46 -5.56 -4.15 24.31
C ALA A 46 -6.67 -3.39 23.57
N ALA A 47 -6.96 -3.80 22.34
CA ALA A 47 -8.09 -3.31 21.54
C ALA A 47 -8.91 -4.48 21.00
N ARG A 48 -10.21 -4.24 20.79
CA ARG A 48 -11.13 -5.30 20.29
C ARG A 48 -11.07 -5.44 18.78
N ARG A 49 -10.84 -4.33 18.07
CA ARG A 49 -10.85 -4.24 16.61
C ARG A 49 -10.06 -3.03 16.14
N LEU A 50 -9.79 -2.99 14.84
CA LEU A 50 -9.16 -1.85 14.19
C LEU A 50 -9.93 -0.54 14.49
N GLN A 51 -9.19 0.53 14.76
CA GLN A 51 -9.68 1.87 15.10
C GLN A 51 -10.42 2.00 16.46
N ASP A 52 -10.38 0.98 17.31
CA ASP A 52 -10.94 1.03 18.68
C ASP A 52 -9.89 1.45 19.71
N PHE A 53 -9.72 2.75 19.90
CA PHE A 53 -8.83 3.32 20.92
C PHE A 53 -9.55 3.57 22.26
N ASN A 54 -10.76 3.03 22.43
CA ASN A 54 -11.53 3.25 23.65
C ASN A 54 -10.92 2.49 24.82
N HIS A 55 -10.85 3.19 25.94
CA HIS A 55 -10.04 2.86 27.10
C HIS A 55 -10.21 1.43 27.62
N SER A 56 -9.16 0.63 27.47
CA SER A 56 -8.81 -0.47 28.37
C SER A 56 -7.69 0.02 29.30
N ALA A 57 -7.61 -0.51 30.52
CA ALA A 57 -6.46 -0.24 31.40
C ALA A 57 -5.14 -0.65 30.69
N PRO A 58 -4.03 0.06 30.91
CA PRO A 58 -2.77 -0.30 30.26
C PRO A 58 -2.33 -1.70 30.71
N LEU A 59 -1.90 -2.51 29.76
CA LEU A 59 -1.26 -3.80 30.00
C LEU A 59 0.17 -3.63 30.52
N ALA A 60 0.85 -2.58 30.05
CA ALA A 60 2.16 -2.16 30.54
C ALA A 60 2.35 -0.67 30.29
N GLU A 61 3.24 -0.08 31.07
CA GLU A 61 3.73 1.29 30.92
C GLU A 61 5.25 1.27 30.87
N ALA A 62 5.82 2.14 30.05
CA ALA A 62 7.25 2.28 29.87
C ALA A 62 7.63 3.74 29.69
N ALA A 63 8.89 4.07 29.97
CA ALA A 63 9.45 5.38 29.74
C ALA A 63 10.86 5.25 29.17
N ALA A 64 11.22 6.18 28.28
CA ALA A 64 12.54 6.24 27.66
C ALA A 64 13.08 7.68 27.68
N GLN A 65 14.40 7.83 27.81
CA GLN A 65 15.07 9.11 27.64
C GLN A 65 15.29 9.38 26.16
N VAL A 66 14.88 10.55 25.70
CA VAL A 66 15.10 11.04 24.34
C VAL A 66 16.09 12.20 24.40
N ALA A 67 17.27 12.01 23.83
CA ALA A 67 18.33 13.01 23.83
C ALA A 67 17.99 14.22 22.92
N PRO A 68 18.61 15.39 23.15
CA PRO A 68 18.55 16.51 22.21
C PRO A 68 18.97 16.10 20.80
N GLY A 69 18.27 16.59 19.78
CA GLY A 69 18.60 16.32 18.38
C GLY A 69 18.38 14.87 17.92
N THR A 70 17.72 14.04 18.74
CA THR A 70 17.31 12.69 18.31
C THR A 70 16.47 12.78 17.04
N ASP A 71 16.83 12.01 16.03
CA ASP A 71 16.01 11.69 14.86
C ASP A 71 16.23 10.20 14.59
N GLY A 72 15.46 9.36 15.28
CA GLY A 72 15.77 7.93 15.29
C GLY A 72 14.85 7.07 16.15
N TRP A 73 15.15 5.79 16.16
CA TRP A 73 14.43 4.77 16.94
C TRP A 73 14.78 4.86 18.42
N VAL A 74 13.77 5.07 19.25
CA VAL A 74 13.86 5.06 20.71
C VAL A 74 13.12 3.83 21.24
N GLU A 75 13.81 3.02 22.02
CA GLU A 75 13.28 1.78 22.57
C GLU A 75 12.59 1.98 23.92
N PHE A 76 11.52 1.23 24.15
CA PHE A 76 10.75 1.20 25.39
C PHE A 76 10.59 -0.26 25.82
N ASP A 77 11.06 -0.59 27.01
CA ASP A 77 10.97 -1.94 27.59
C ASP A 77 9.56 -2.22 28.12
N LEU A 78 8.91 -3.29 27.64
CA LEU A 78 7.57 -3.71 28.06
C LEU A 78 7.56 -5.09 28.74
N LYS A 79 8.30 -6.06 28.18
CA LYS A 79 8.50 -7.42 28.74
C LYS A 79 7.18 -8.14 29.08
N LEU A 80 6.31 -8.28 28.08
CA LEU A 80 4.99 -8.89 28.20
C LEU A 80 4.84 -10.14 27.36
N ASP A 81 4.05 -11.09 27.85
CA ASP A 81 3.43 -12.12 27.01
C ASP A 81 2.11 -11.59 26.46
N LEU A 82 1.87 -11.82 25.17
CA LEU A 82 0.71 -11.33 24.44
C LEU A 82 -0.14 -12.48 23.89
N GLN A 83 -1.43 -12.21 23.73
CA GLN A 83 -2.32 -13.03 22.91
C GLN A 83 -2.41 -12.44 21.49
N PRO A 84 -2.66 -13.25 20.45
CA PRO A 84 -2.93 -12.73 19.12
C PRO A 84 -4.13 -11.78 19.14
N GLY A 85 -3.99 -10.60 18.54
CA GLY A 85 -5.05 -9.61 18.57
C GLY A 85 -4.61 -8.19 18.25
N PHE A 86 -5.52 -7.25 18.47
CA PHE A 86 -5.27 -5.82 18.30
C PHE A 86 -4.76 -5.21 19.61
N TYR A 87 -3.76 -4.35 19.45
CA TYR A 87 -3.18 -3.56 20.53
C TYR A 87 -2.95 -2.15 20.04
N PHE A 88 -2.87 -1.20 20.97
CA PHE A 88 -2.35 0.12 20.64
C PHE A 88 -1.36 0.60 21.69
N VAL A 89 -0.36 1.32 21.21
CA VAL A 89 0.56 2.08 22.06
C VAL A 89 0.05 3.51 22.11
N ARG A 90 -0.22 4.00 23.31
CA ARG A 90 -0.44 5.41 23.61
C ARG A 90 0.88 6.02 24.02
N VAL A 91 1.23 7.16 23.44
CA VAL A 91 2.36 7.99 23.84
C VAL A 91 1.80 9.27 24.41
N ALA A 92 2.19 9.58 25.65
CA ALA A 92 1.74 10.77 26.34
C ALA A 92 2.23 12.04 25.64
N LYS A 93 1.46 13.13 25.76
CA LYS A 93 1.90 14.47 25.40
C LYS A 93 3.31 14.71 25.94
N GLN A 94 4.22 15.12 25.06
CA GLN A 94 5.58 15.51 25.41
C GLN A 94 6.03 16.67 24.51
N ASP A 95 6.26 17.81 25.14
CA ASP A 95 6.66 19.01 24.42
C ASP A 95 8.01 18.82 23.72
N LYS A 96 8.15 19.47 22.56
CA LYS A 96 9.33 19.44 21.67
C LYS A 96 9.70 18.06 21.09
N VAL A 97 8.88 17.03 21.30
CA VAL A 97 9.05 15.71 20.65
C VAL A 97 7.99 15.52 19.58
N SER A 98 8.37 14.93 18.46
CA SER A 98 7.46 14.55 17.36
C SER A 98 7.60 13.07 17.03
N TRP A 99 6.55 12.48 16.49
CA TRP A 99 6.51 11.08 16.09
C TRP A 99 6.31 10.96 14.58
N THR A 100 7.26 10.33 13.91
CA THR A 100 7.27 10.13 12.45
C THR A 100 6.20 9.11 12.02
N LEU A 101 5.65 9.27 10.82
CA LEU A 101 4.78 8.28 10.18
C LEU A 101 5.57 7.26 9.37
N PHE A 102 4.99 6.09 9.12
CA PHE A 102 5.39 5.28 7.96
C PHE A 102 4.91 5.93 6.66
N ALA A 103 5.68 5.73 5.59
CA ALA A 103 5.34 6.28 4.29
C ALA A 103 4.09 5.64 3.67
N THR A 104 3.98 4.32 3.81
CA THR A 104 2.80 3.54 3.46
C THR A 104 2.22 2.96 4.74
N GLN A 105 0.91 3.08 4.92
CA GLN A 105 0.21 2.49 6.06
C GLN A 105 0.26 0.95 5.95
N PRO A 106 0.88 0.24 6.90
CA PRO A 106 0.84 -1.22 6.91
C PRO A 106 -0.61 -1.72 7.11
N GLU A 107 -0.91 -2.92 6.60
CA GLU A 107 -2.22 -3.52 6.80
C GLU A 107 -2.55 -3.70 8.29
N GLN A 108 -3.84 -3.59 8.63
CA GLN A 108 -4.34 -3.80 9.99
C GLN A 108 -3.67 -2.90 11.05
N THR A 109 -3.22 -1.71 10.64
CA THR A 109 -2.73 -0.66 11.53
C THR A 109 -3.60 0.59 11.44
N GLY A 110 -3.51 1.46 12.44
CA GLY A 110 -4.16 2.76 12.45
C GLY A 110 -3.51 3.71 13.43
N ARG A 111 -3.92 4.98 13.43
CA ARG A 111 -3.45 5.95 14.40
C ARG A 111 -4.56 6.88 14.85
N ALA A 112 -4.39 7.44 16.03
CA ALA A 112 -5.28 8.44 16.58
C ALA A 112 -4.50 9.50 17.37
N TYR A 113 -5.19 10.59 17.70
CA TYR A 113 -4.74 11.55 18.70
C TYR A 113 -5.89 11.91 19.64
N MET A 114 -5.56 12.30 20.86
CA MET A 114 -6.53 12.71 21.86
C MET A 114 -6.96 14.17 21.61
N ALA A 115 -8.26 14.41 21.50
CA ALA A 115 -8.86 15.75 21.38
C ALA A 115 -9.86 15.95 22.52
N GLY A 116 -9.47 16.70 23.56
CA GLY A 116 -10.21 16.71 24.81
C GLY A 116 -10.15 15.33 25.46
N ASN A 117 -11.29 14.66 25.60
CA ASN A 117 -11.39 13.31 26.16
C ASN A 117 -11.67 12.22 25.09
N ASP A 118 -11.70 12.58 23.81
CA ASP A 118 -12.03 11.67 22.71
C ASP A 118 -10.83 11.36 21.83
N TRP A 119 -10.70 10.11 21.41
CA TRP A 119 -9.77 9.72 20.36
C TRP A 119 -10.30 10.10 18.98
N LYS A 120 -9.48 10.80 18.19
CA LYS A 120 -9.75 11.11 16.78
C LYS A 120 -8.86 10.24 15.89
N ASN A 121 -9.51 9.34 15.16
CA ASN A 121 -8.85 8.46 14.19
C ASN A 121 -8.34 9.26 13.00
N MET A 122 -7.14 8.93 12.53
CA MET A 122 -6.50 9.60 11.41
C MET A 122 -5.93 8.59 10.42
N PRO A 123 -5.84 8.92 9.12
CA PRO A 123 -5.19 8.06 8.13
C PRO A 123 -3.68 7.98 8.37
N GLY A 124 -3.05 6.85 8.04
CA GLY A 124 -1.63 6.59 8.24
C GLY A 124 -1.32 5.93 9.59
N THR A 125 -0.04 5.60 9.79
CA THR A 125 0.44 4.84 10.95
C THR A 125 1.71 5.48 11.47
N TYR A 126 1.79 5.76 12.78
CA TYR A 126 3.06 6.21 13.35
C TYR A 126 4.09 5.10 13.30
N ALA A 127 5.35 5.46 13.08
CA ALA A 127 6.44 4.51 12.93
C ALA A 127 6.70 3.77 14.25
N ILE A 128 6.50 2.46 14.23
CA ILE A 128 6.66 1.54 15.37
C ILE A 128 7.29 0.23 14.92
N ARG A 129 8.19 -0.33 15.74
CA ARG A 129 8.71 -1.69 15.62
C ARG A 129 8.35 -2.48 16.87
N LEU A 130 8.00 -3.76 16.69
CA LEU A 130 7.85 -4.71 17.78
C LEU A 130 9.11 -5.57 17.89
N LEU A 131 9.59 -5.81 19.11
CA LEU A 131 10.79 -6.58 19.37
C LEU A 131 10.49 -7.67 20.41
N PRO A 132 10.59 -8.97 20.06
CA PRO A 132 10.75 -9.49 18.70
C PRO A 132 9.48 -9.24 17.85
N GLY A 133 9.65 -9.08 16.53
CA GLY A 133 8.50 -8.75 15.65
C GLY A 133 8.81 -8.05 14.34
N GLY A 134 10.09 -7.75 14.05
CA GLY A 134 10.58 -7.39 12.72
C GLY A 134 10.40 -5.93 12.29
N ASP A 135 10.82 -5.65 11.06
CA ASP A 135 10.73 -4.35 10.40
C ASP A 135 9.40 -4.21 9.64
N TRP A 136 8.62 -3.16 9.92
CA TRP A 136 7.21 -3.08 9.52
C TRP A 136 6.95 -2.24 8.26
N ALA A 137 7.75 -1.19 8.03
CA ALA A 137 7.67 -0.34 6.85
C ALA A 137 8.80 0.71 6.81
N ARG A 138 8.92 1.39 5.67
CA ARG A 138 9.81 2.57 5.53
C ARG A 138 9.18 3.82 6.16
N LEU A 139 10.04 4.69 6.70
CA LEU A 139 9.63 5.96 7.33
C LEU A 139 9.19 6.99 6.30
N ALA A 140 8.22 7.84 6.61
CA ALA A 140 7.80 8.93 5.71
C ALA A 140 8.88 10.00 5.50
N SER A 141 9.86 10.10 6.40
CA SER A 141 11.03 10.97 6.27
C SER A 141 12.12 10.39 5.36
N ASP A 142 12.03 9.12 4.97
CA ASP A 142 12.96 8.51 4.02
C ASP A 142 12.69 9.07 2.60
N PRO A 143 13.70 9.70 1.96
CA PRO A 143 13.57 10.27 0.61
C PRO A 143 13.04 9.28 -0.45
N GLN A 144 13.33 7.98 -0.30
CA GLN A 144 12.83 6.94 -1.21
C GLN A 144 11.39 6.51 -0.87
N ALA A 145 11.02 6.57 0.40
CA ALA A 145 9.72 6.12 0.86
C ALA A 145 8.59 7.11 0.52
N ALA A 146 8.89 8.41 0.47
CA ALA A 146 7.91 9.43 0.11
C ALA A 146 7.36 9.32 -1.33
N ARG A 147 7.91 8.43 -2.17
CA ARG A 147 7.63 8.39 -3.60
C ARG A 147 7.46 6.99 -4.21
N GLY A 148 7.89 5.91 -3.55
CA GLY A 148 8.03 4.60 -4.21
C GLY A 148 9.09 4.63 -5.31
N GLU A 149 9.56 3.46 -5.75
CA GLU A 149 10.48 3.41 -6.89
C GLU A 149 9.68 3.69 -8.19
N PRO A 150 10.10 4.70 -8.99
CA PRO A 150 9.42 4.99 -10.24
C PRO A 150 9.59 3.79 -11.18
N PHE A 151 8.53 3.44 -11.93
CA PHE A 151 8.57 2.34 -12.90
C PHE A 151 8.70 0.93 -12.33
N ALA A 152 8.68 0.76 -11.00
CA ALA A 152 8.73 -0.55 -10.36
C ALA A 152 7.48 -1.41 -10.65
N ALA A 153 7.68 -2.73 -10.71
CA ALA A 153 6.61 -3.70 -10.95
C ALA A 153 5.48 -3.58 -9.91
N ALA A 154 5.82 -3.39 -8.64
CA ALA A 154 4.85 -3.27 -7.54
C ALA A 154 3.86 -2.10 -7.70
N ASN A 155 4.14 -1.13 -8.56
CA ASN A 155 3.25 0.00 -8.80
C ASN A 155 1.90 -0.42 -9.39
N VAL A 156 1.81 -1.55 -10.11
CA VAL A 156 0.56 -1.99 -10.75
C VAL A 156 -0.49 -2.53 -9.78
N VAL A 157 -0.14 -2.77 -8.52
CA VAL A 157 -1.03 -3.32 -7.49
C VAL A 157 -1.16 -2.45 -6.23
N ASN A 158 -0.58 -1.24 -6.24
CA ASN A 158 -0.53 -0.38 -5.06
C ASN A 158 -1.76 0.53 -4.86
N GLY A 159 -2.79 0.39 -5.70
CA GLY A 159 -4.05 1.12 -5.63
C GLY A 159 -4.06 2.51 -6.29
N TYR A 160 -2.95 2.95 -6.89
CA TYR A 160 -2.89 4.23 -7.59
C TYR A 160 -2.94 4.05 -9.12
N ALA A 161 -4.09 4.38 -9.72
CA ALA A 161 -4.26 4.27 -11.16
C ALA A 161 -3.62 5.40 -12.00
N ARG A 162 -2.74 6.24 -11.43
CA ARG A 162 -2.09 7.40 -12.10
C ARG A 162 -0.88 7.89 -11.33
N ALA A 163 -0.03 8.71 -11.97
CA ALA A 163 0.98 9.51 -11.26
C ALA A 163 0.36 10.30 -10.10
N VAL A 164 1.11 10.38 -9.01
CA VAL A 164 0.71 11.07 -7.79
C VAL A 164 1.61 12.29 -7.62
N ARG A 165 1.02 13.49 -7.71
CA ARG A 165 1.73 14.77 -7.50
C ARG A 165 2.99 14.94 -8.36
N GLY A 166 2.91 14.53 -9.63
CA GLY A 166 4.02 14.63 -10.58
C GLY A 166 5.05 13.50 -10.49
N TRP A 167 4.91 12.57 -9.55
CA TRP A 167 5.75 11.37 -9.49
C TRP A 167 5.13 10.22 -10.29
N PRO A 168 5.90 9.52 -11.15
CA PRO A 168 5.40 8.35 -11.87
C PRO A 168 4.92 7.25 -10.91
N ASN A 169 3.71 6.75 -11.14
CA ASN A 169 3.18 5.55 -10.47
C ASN A 169 2.73 4.58 -11.54
N SER A 170 3.71 4.00 -12.22
CA SER A 170 3.49 2.96 -13.21
C SER A 170 4.60 1.93 -13.11
N TRP A 171 4.39 0.75 -13.66
CA TRP A 171 5.44 -0.10 -14.22
C TRP A 171 5.66 0.28 -15.69
N ARG A 172 6.87 0.10 -16.22
CA ARG A 172 7.21 0.40 -17.61
C ARG A 172 8.10 -0.71 -18.18
N PRO A 173 7.88 -1.12 -19.45
CA PRO A 173 8.84 -1.92 -20.19
C PRO A 173 10.20 -1.21 -20.27
N ASP A 174 11.29 -1.95 -20.10
CA ASP A 174 12.64 -1.42 -20.28
C ASP A 174 12.79 -0.91 -21.73
N PRO A 175 13.00 0.40 -21.96
CA PRO A 175 13.12 0.97 -23.29
C PRO A 175 14.37 0.49 -24.05
N GLN A 176 15.35 -0.08 -23.35
CA GLN A 176 16.60 -0.58 -23.94
C GLN A 176 16.47 -2.03 -24.41
N GLN A 177 15.39 -2.72 -24.05
CA GLN A 177 15.12 -4.09 -24.45
C GLN A 177 14.00 -4.16 -25.50
N ALA A 178 14.08 -5.14 -26.39
CA ALA A 178 13.04 -5.38 -27.37
C ALA A 178 11.73 -5.81 -26.69
N LEU A 179 10.60 -5.53 -27.34
CA LEU A 179 9.33 -6.16 -27.04
C LEU A 179 9.29 -7.58 -27.68
N PRO A 180 8.54 -8.54 -27.12
CA PRO A 180 7.58 -8.38 -26.02
C PRO A 180 8.23 -8.34 -24.64
N GLN A 181 7.62 -7.56 -23.75
CA GLN A 181 7.94 -7.54 -22.32
C GLN A 181 6.67 -7.71 -21.52
N TRP A 182 6.79 -8.18 -20.28
CA TRP A 182 5.64 -8.60 -19.51
C TRP A 182 5.77 -8.26 -18.03
N ILE A 183 4.62 -8.22 -17.36
CA ILE A 183 4.51 -8.18 -15.91
C ILE A 183 3.55 -9.25 -15.45
N GLU A 184 3.91 -9.92 -14.35
CA GLU A 184 3.16 -11.02 -13.75
C GLU A 184 2.54 -10.58 -12.43
N LEU A 185 1.31 -11.03 -12.21
CA LEU A 185 0.65 -11.07 -10.92
C LEU A 185 0.64 -12.53 -10.45
N ASP A 186 1.27 -12.77 -9.30
CA ASP A 186 1.16 -14.02 -8.56
C ASP A 186 0.09 -13.85 -7.48
N PHE A 187 -0.99 -14.62 -7.57
CA PHE A 187 -2.09 -14.50 -6.62
C PHE A 187 -1.80 -15.21 -5.29
N GLY A 188 -0.73 -16.03 -5.23
CA GLY A 188 -0.39 -16.87 -4.08
C GLY A 188 -1.43 -17.96 -3.78
N ARG A 189 -2.48 -18.08 -4.60
CA ARG A 189 -3.56 -19.06 -4.50
C ARG A 189 -4.28 -19.21 -5.84
N HIS A 190 -4.97 -20.33 -5.99
CA HIS A 190 -5.85 -20.55 -7.13
C HIS A 190 -7.06 -19.61 -7.10
N CYS A 191 -7.23 -18.82 -8.15
CA CYS A 191 -8.31 -17.86 -8.29
C CYS A 191 -9.12 -18.14 -9.56
N GLN A 192 -10.44 -18.05 -9.44
CA GLN A 192 -11.33 -17.97 -10.60
C GLN A 192 -11.63 -16.50 -10.90
N PHE A 193 -11.64 -16.13 -12.18
CA PHE A 193 -11.91 -14.76 -12.62
C PHE A 193 -12.30 -14.73 -14.11
N ASP A 194 -12.99 -13.67 -14.52
CA ASP A 194 -13.47 -13.45 -15.88
C ASP A 194 -13.24 -12.02 -16.40
N THR A 195 -12.78 -11.10 -15.54
CA THR A 195 -12.54 -9.70 -15.91
C THR A 195 -11.17 -9.19 -15.43
N VAL A 196 -10.49 -8.43 -16.29
CA VAL A 196 -9.25 -7.69 -15.98
C VAL A 196 -9.39 -6.22 -16.33
N HIS A 197 -9.13 -5.34 -15.36
CA HIS A 197 -8.99 -3.90 -15.57
C HIS A 197 -7.53 -3.54 -15.70
N VAL A 198 -7.20 -2.81 -16.77
CA VAL A 198 -5.86 -2.26 -17.02
C VAL A 198 -5.96 -0.75 -17.10
N SER A 199 -5.15 -0.05 -16.31
CA SER A 199 -5.03 1.41 -16.37
C SER A 199 -3.61 1.81 -16.76
N PHE A 200 -3.46 2.48 -17.89
CA PHE A 200 -2.23 3.13 -18.30
C PHE A 200 -2.10 4.53 -17.70
N GLN A 201 -0.86 5.04 -17.66
CA GLN A 201 -0.52 6.35 -17.13
C GLN A 201 -1.32 7.47 -17.80
N SER A 202 -1.33 7.48 -19.14
CA SER A 202 -2.11 8.39 -19.97
C SER A 202 -2.55 7.69 -21.26
N LYS A 203 -3.36 8.36 -22.09
CA LYS A 203 -3.62 7.86 -23.45
C LYS A 203 -2.32 7.76 -24.26
N THR A 204 -1.42 8.73 -24.19
CA THR A 204 -0.18 8.72 -24.99
C THR A 204 0.86 7.68 -24.52
N MET A 205 0.75 7.22 -23.27
CA MET A 205 1.67 6.27 -22.63
C MET A 205 1.07 4.86 -22.49
N ARG A 206 0.05 4.52 -23.27
CA ARG A 206 -0.58 3.20 -23.26
C ARG A 206 0.20 2.18 -24.10
N ALA A 207 0.04 0.90 -23.77
CA ALA A 207 0.35 -0.15 -24.74
C ALA A 207 -0.67 -0.12 -25.88
N ARG A 208 -0.19 -0.25 -27.13
CA ARG A 208 -1.02 -0.34 -28.34
C ARG A 208 -1.50 -1.77 -28.54
N ASP A 209 -0.58 -2.73 -28.44
CA ASP A 209 -0.89 -4.15 -28.55
C ASP A 209 -0.40 -4.86 -27.29
N PHE A 210 -1.31 -5.58 -26.64
CA PHE A 210 -1.01 -6.36 -25.44
C PHE A 210 -1.94 -7.58 -25.32
N SER A 211 -1.50 -8.61 -24.60
CA SER A 211 -2.30 -9.79 -24.26
C SER A 211 -2.40 -9.97 -22.75
N ILE A 212 -3.49 -10.60 -22.32
CA ILE A 212 -3.63 -11.19 -20.99
C ILE A 212 -3.43 -12.69 -21.15
N GLU A 213 -2.52 -13.23 -20.36
CA GLU A 213 -2.13 -14.63 -20.34
C GLU A 213 -2.32 -15.17 -18.91
N VAL A 214 -2.72 -16.43 -18.80
CA VAL A 214 -2.84 -17.13 -17.51
C VAL A 214 -1.99 -18.38 -17.52
N ALA A 215 -1.44 -18.73 -16.36
CA ALA A 215 -0.66 -19.96 -16.22
C ALA A 215 -1.57 -21.19 -16.29
N SER A 216 -1.15 -22.21 -17.04
CA SER A 216 -1.76 -23.53 -17.16
C SER A 216 -0.68 -24.63 -17.08
N GLU A 217 -1.10 -25.90 -17.03
CA GLU A 217 -0.17 -27.04 -17.04
C GLU A 217 0.73 -27.09 -18.29
N GLN A 218 0.29 -26.48 -19.40
CA GLN A 218 0.99 -26.45 -20.68
C GLN A 218 1.81 -25.16 -20.87
N GLY A 219 1.90 -24.31 -19.84
CA GLY A 219 2.56 -23.02 -19.89
C GLY A 219 1.58 -21.85 -19.87
N TRP A 220 1.89 -20.77 -20.59
CA TRP A 220 1.04 -19.57 -20.61
C TRP A 220 0.00 -19.66 -21.72
N GLN A 221 -1.27 -19.47 -21.37
CA GLN A 221 -2.39 -19.43 -22.31
C GLN A 221 -2.95 -18.00 -22.42
N THR A 222 -3.05 -17.46 -23.63
CA THR A 222 -3.72 -16.19 -23.89
C THR A 222 -5.23 -16.31 -23.68
N VAL A 223 -5.80 -15.43 -22.86
CA VAL A 223 -7.26 -15.37 -22.57
C VAL A 223 -7.92 -14.11 -23.13
N ALA A 224 -7.13 -13.05 -23.39
CA ALA A 224 -7.58 -11.86 -24.10
C ALA A 224 -6.43 -11.22 -24.88
N GLU A 225 -6.74 -10.65 -26.04
CA GLU A 225 -5.77 -9.89 -26.85
C GLU A 225 -6.38 -8.55 -27.24
N VAL A 226 -5.55 -7.51 -27.22
CA VAL A 226 -5.92 -6.15 -27.63
C VAL A 226 -4.95 -5.71 -28.71
N LYS A 227 -5.49 -5.21 -29.83
CA LYS A 227 -4.74 -4.57 -30.92
C LYS A 227 -5.17 -3.12 -31.07
N ASP A 228 -4.23 -2.27 -31.46
CA ASP A 228 -4.46 -0.86 -31.77
C ASP A 228 -5.25 -0.10 -30.70
N ASN A 229 -5.00 -0.43 -29.43
CA ASN A 229 -5.63 0.23 -28.29
C ASN A 229 -5.50 1.75 -28.40
N ASP A 230 -6.61 2.48 -28.19
CA ASP A 230 -6.62 3.94 -28.05
C ASP A 230 -6.97 4.43 -26.63
N ASP A 231 -7.36 3.51 -25.76
CA ASP A 231 -7.84 3.84 -24.43
C ASP A 231 -6.73 3.81 -23.40
N ARG A 232 -6.83 4.76 -22.47
CA ARG A 232 -6.02 4.76 -21.25
C ARG A 232 -6.43 3.66 -20.28
N ARG A 233 -7.72 3.35 -20.18
CA ARG A 233 -8.27 2.31 -19.30
C ARG A 233 -8.99 1.28 -20.14
N ARG A 234 -8.69 0.01 -19.93
CA ARG A 234 -9.35 -1.13 -20.58
C ARG A 234 -10.00 -2.01 -19.52
N VAL A 235 -11.19 -2.48 -19.84
CA VAL A 235 -11.89 -3.54 -19.13
C VAL A 235 -11.98 -4.69 -20.12
N LEU A 236 -11.35 -5.81 -19.79
CA LEU A 236 -11.28 -7.00 -20.63
C LEU A 236 -12.06 -8.10 -19.94
N THR A 237 -13.12 -8.56 -20.59
CA THR A 237 -13.93 -9.70 -20.13
C THR A 237 -13.73 -10.87 -21.06
N PHE A 238 -13.59 -12.07 -20.50
CA PHE A 238 -13.34 -13.32 -21.22
C PHE A 238 -14.04 -14.49 -20.51
N PRO A 239 -14.15 -15.69 -21.11
CA PRO A 239 -14.69 -16.84 -20.41
C PRO A 239 -13.96 -17.07 -19.08
N ARG A 240 -14.71 -17.38 -18.02
CA ARG A 240 -14.12 -17.60 -16.69
C ARG A 240 -13.00 -18.63 -16.76
N VAL A 241 -11.85 -18.25 -16.21
CA VAL A 241 -10.67 -19.10 -16.10
C VAL A 241 -10.31 -19.32 -14.64
N SER A 242 -9.45 -20.30 -14.39
CA SER A 242 -8.94 -20.63 -13.06
C SER A 242 -7.42 -20.72 -13.14
N ALA A 243 -6.71 -19.89 -12.38
CA ALA A 243 -5.24 -19.82 -12.41
C ALA A 243 -4.65 -19.25 -11.12
N ASP A 244 -3.39 -19.59 -10.85
CA ASP A 244 -2.61 -19.02 -9.74
C ASP A 244 -1.87 -17.74 -10.13
N LYS A 245 -1.69 -17.54 -11.44
CA LYS A 245 -0.91 -16.44 -12.01
C LYS A 245 -1.56 -15.88 -13.25
N LEU A 246 -1.40 -14.58 -13.44
CA LEU A 246 -1.77 -13.84 -14.63
C LEU A 246 -0.60 -12.99 -15.08
N ARG A 247 -0.41 -12.87 -16.39
CA ARG A 247 0.60 -12.03 -16.99
C ARG A 247 -0.04 -11.09 -18.02
N LEU A 248 0.39 -9.84 -18.05
CA LEU A 248 0.13 -8.93 -19.15
C LEU A 248 1.40 -8.80 -19.99
N THR A 249 1.31 -9.14 -21.27
CA THR A 249 2.42 -9.04 -22.23
C THR A 249 2.19 -7.89 -23.18
N ILE A 250 3.12 -6.94 -23.25
CA ILE A 250 3.10 -5.83 -24.19
C ILE A 250 3.84 -6.25 -25.45
N GLN A 251 3.14 -6.29 -26.59
CA GLN A 251 3.76 -6.56 -27.91
C GLN A 251 4.11 -5.27 -28.66
N LYS A 252 3.36 -4.18 -28.44
CA LYS A 252 3.61 -2.89 -29.10
C LYS A 252 3.30 -1.73 -28.17
N ALA A 253 4.28 -0.86 -27.94
CA ALA A 253 4.09 0.37 -27.20
C ALA A 253 5.18 1.40 -27.55
N THR A 254 5.01 2.65 -27.10
CA THR A 254 6.07 3.65 -27.19
C THR A 254 7.12 3.41 -26.09
N SER A 255 8.30 4.01 -26.21
CA SER A 255 9.35 3.95 -25.17
C SER A 255 8.90 4.54 -23.83
N GLU A 256 7.86 5.37 -23.83
CA GLU A 256 7.27 6.02 -22.66
C GLU A 256 6.04 5.27 -22.11
N ALA A 257 5.80 4.02 -22.55
CA ALA A 257 4.68 3.25 -22.07
C ALA A 257 4.74 3.04 -20.54
N GLY A 258 3.61 3.25 -19.86
CA GLY A 258 3.51 3.12 -18.42
C GLY A 258 2.15 2.57 -18.02
N MET A 259 2.15 1.47 -17.28
CA MET A 259 0.96 0.85 -16.71
C MET A 259 0.86 1.13 -15.22
N CYS A 260 -0.20 1.80 -14.78
CA CYS A 260 -0.40 2.19 -13.39
C CYS A 260 -1.09 1.12 -12.55
N GLU A 261 -1.98 0.34 -13.15
CA GLU A 261 -2.82 -0.55 -12.36
C GLU A 261 -3.30 -1.75 -13.19
N ILE A 262 -3.24 -2.93 -12.58
CA ILE A 262 -3.94 -4.13 -13.03
C ILE A 262 -4.84 -4.59 -11.88
N ARG A 263 -6.11 -4.86 -12.19
CA ARG A 263 -7.05 -5.46 -11.23
C ARG A 263 -7.77 -6.63 -11.88
N VAL A 264 -7.97 -7.69 -11.11
CA VAL A 264 -8.58 -8.93 -11.57
C VAL A 264 -9.86 -9.15 -10.78
N TYR A 265 -10.95 -9.50 -11.47
CA TYR A 265 -12.28 -9.63 -10.90
C TYR A 265 -12.99 -10.89 -11.41
N ASP A 266 -13.82 -11.44 -10.54
CA ASP A 266 -14.88 -12.38 -10.90
C ASP A 266 -16.20 -11.62 -10.87
N GLU A 267 -16.61 -11.07 -12.02
CA GLU A 267 -17.82 -10.24 -12.13
C GLU A 267 -19.05 -11.07 -12.52
N GLY A 268 -18.84 -12.29 -13.01
CA GLY A 268 -19.91 -13.13 -13.56
C GLY A 268 -20.43 -12.56 -14.87
N ALA A 269 -20.79 -13.44 -15.81
CA ALA A 269 -21.48 -13.02 -17.03
C ALA A 269 -22.85 -12.41 -16.67
N SER A 270 -22.87 -11.12 -16.35
CA SER A 270 -24.09 -10.34 -16.27
C SER A 270 -24.58 -10.14 -17.69
N GLN A 271 -25.66 -10.86 -18.05
CA GLN A 271 -26.45 -10.56 -19.23
C GLN A 271 -26.84 -9.07 -19.23
N GLY A 272 -26.49 -8.35 -20.29
CA GLY A 272 -26.84 -6.94 -20.43
C GLY A 272 -26.29 -6.34 -21.72
N GLY A 273 -26.92 -6.69 -22.84
CA GLY A 273 -26.50 -6.25 -24.17
C GLY A 273 -26.57 -4.74 -24.40
N ARG A 274 -25.76 -4.30 -25.36
CA ARG A 274 -26.17 -3.28 -26.31
C ARG A 274 -25.66 -3.69 -27.69
N ALA A 275 -26.53 -4.37 -28.44
CA ALA A 275 -26.49 -4.35 -29.88
C ALA A 275 -26.87 -2.92 -30.33
N ALA A 276 -25.94 -2.26 -31.02
CA ALA A 276 -26.18 -1.15 -31.91
C ALA A 276 -24.86 -0.95 -32.68
N GLY A 277 -24.77 -1.09 -33.98
CA GLY A 277 -25.71 -1.51 -35.00
C GLY A 277 -24.86 -1.66 -36.26
N GLN A 278 -25.24 -2.60 -37.13
CA GLN A 278 -24.73 -2.62 -38.49
C GLN A 278 -25.24 -1.38 -39.24
N SER A 279 -24.32 -0.58 -39.74
CA SER A 279 -24.42 0.11 -41.02
C SER A 279 -22.96 0.30 -41.45
N GLY A 280 -22.48 -0.19 -42.58
CA GLY A 280 -23.09 -0.30 -43.89
C GLY A 280 -21.99 0.20 -44.81
N ALA A 281 -21.33 -0.71 -45.50
CA ALA A 281 -20.29 -0.38 -46.46
C ALA A 281 -20.88 0.46 -47.60
N ALA A 282 -20.17 1.51 -47.99
CA ALA A 282 -20.21 2.07 -49.32
C ALA A 282 -18.80 2.55 -49.68
N ALA A 283 -18.28 2.02 -50.77
CA ALA A 283 -17.14 2.56 -51.52
C ALA A 283 -17.63 2.74 -52.98
N PRO A 284 -16.78 3.25 -53.86
CA PRO A 284 -16.58 4.66 -54.20
C PRO A 284 -17.36 5.10 -55.45
N GLY A 285 -17.45 6.41 -55.66
CA GLY A 285 -17.87 7.07 -56.90
C GLY A 285 -17.24 8.45 -56.98
#